data_AF-A0A7Y5SFV4-F1
#
_entry.id   AF-A0A7Y5SFV4-F1
#
_cell.length_a   1.000
_cell.length_b   1.000
_cell.length_c   1.000
_cell.angle_alpha   90.00
_cell.angle_beta   90.00
_cell.angle_gamma   90.00
#
_symmetry.space_group_name_H-M   'P 1'
#
loop_
_entity.id
_entity.type
_entity.pdbx_description
1 polymer ?
#
loop_
_entity_poly.entity_id
_entity_poly.type
_entity_poly.pdbx_seq_one_letter_code
_entity_poly.pdbx_strand_id
1 'polypeptide(L)'
;MKRTTISWSKEIAEAVEREARRRRVSVSEVVREIIDEHFGVTSCRPREIPFAAVGASRTGDISERFDEILAREWADAIDNDRDR
;
A
#
# COMPACT_ATOMS: atom_id res chain seq x y z
N MET A 1 -1.69 -9.59 -27.49
CA MET A 1 -0.81 -10.39 -26.59
C MET A 1 0.11 -11.24 -27.45
N LYS A 2 1.43 -11.12 -27.29
CA LYS A 2 2.44 -11.94 -27.99
C LYS A 2 2.96 -13.01 -27.03
N ARG A 3 3.04 -14.27 -27.47
CA ARG A 3 3.59 -15.38 -26.67
C ARG A 3 5.07 -15.57 -27.01
N THR A 4 5.90 -15.62 -25.98
CA THR A 4 7.34 -15.86 -26.10
C THR A 4 7.71 -16.98 -25.12
N THR A 5 8.29 -18.06 -25.63
CA THR A 5 8.86 -19.12 -24.79
C THR A 5 10.31 -18.75 -24.48
N ILE A 6 10.65 -18.68 -23.19
CA ILE A 6 12.00 -18.37 -22.71
C ILE A 6 12.43 -19.41 -21.69
N SER A 7 13.71 -19.77 -21.71
CA SER A 7 14.29 -20.65 -20.70
C SER A 7 14.72 -19.84 -19.49
N TRP A 8 14.40 -20.33 -18.29
CA TRP A 8 14.82 -19.75 -17.02
C TRP A 8 15.68 -20.74 -16.23
N SER A 9 16.49 -20.21 -15.31
CA SER A 9 17.06 -21.05 -14.26
C SER A 9 15.95 -21.56 -13.35
N LYS A 10 16.20 -22.70 -12.68
CA LYS A 10 15.23 -23.33 -11.80
C LYS A 10 14.84 -22.40 -10.64
N GLU A 11 15.81 -21.69 -10.09
CA GLU A 11 15.64 -20.79 -8.96
C GLU A 11 14.68 -19.63 -9.30
N ILE A 12 14.81 -19.08 -10.51
CA ILE A 12 13.95 -17.99 -11.00
C ILE A 12 12.52 -18.51 -11.20
N ALA A 13 12.36 -19.67 -11.84
CA ALA A 13 11.04 -20.28 -12.04
C ALA A 13 10.33 -20.51 -10.70
N GLU A 14 11.01 -21.10 -9.73
CA GLU A 14 10.46 -21.35 -8.38
C GLU A 14 10.09 -20.06 -7.65
N ALA A 15 10.91 -19.01 -7.77
CA ALA A 15 10.63 -17.73 -7.15
C ALA A 15 9.36 -17.08 -7.72
N VAL A 16 9.20 -17.08 -9.05
CA VAL A 16 8.02 -16.51 -9.71
C VAL A 16 6.75 -17.32 -9.41
N GLU A 17 6.83 -18.65 -9.40
CA GLU A 17 5.70 -19.52 -9.03
C GLU A 17 5.25 -19.29 -7.60
N ARG A 18 6.20 -19.11 -6.67
CA ARG A 18 5.91 -18.80 -5.27
C ARG A 18 5.18 -17.47 -5.15
N GLU A 19 5.61 -16.45 -5.88
CA GLU A 19 4.97 -15.14 -5.86
C GLU A 19 3.58 -15.17 -6.48
N ALA A 20 3.40 -15.88 -7.60
CA ALA A 20 2.09 -16.10 -8.21
C ALA A 20 1.11 -16.77 -7.23
N ARG A 21 1.58 -17.79 -6.51
CA ARG A 21 0.80 -18.47 -5.46
C ARG A 21 0.47 -17.53 -4.30
N ARG A 22 1.44 -16.72 -3.84
CA ARG A 22 1.26 -15.75 -2.75
C ARG A 22 0.19 -14.71 -3.09
N ARG A 23 0.22 -14.19 -4.32
CA ARG A 23 -0.73 -13.19 -4.82
C ARG A 23 -2.06 -13.78 -5.33
N ARG A 24 -2.15 -15.12 -5.45
CA ARG A 24 -3.29 -15.84 -6.07
C ARG A 24 -3.58 -15.40 -7.51
N VAL A 25 -2.53 -15.10 -8.27
CA VAL A 25 -2.60 -14.70 -9.69
C VAL A 25 -1.79 -15.67 -10.55
N SER A 26 -1.87 -15.51 -11.87
CA SER A 26 -1.08 -16.35 -12.79
C SER A 26 0.39 -15.93 -12.85
N VAL A 27 1.29 -16.88 -13.15
CA VAL A 27 2.72 -16.60 -13.39
C VAL A 27 2.91 -15.52 -14.47
N SER A 28 2.16 -15.62 -15.57
CA SER A 28 2.21 -14.65 -16.66
C SER A 28 1.82 -13.23 -16.21
N GLU A 29 0.92 -13.11 -15.24
CA GLU A 29 0.50 -11.82 -14.70
C GLU A 29 1.57 -11.18 -13.83
N VAL A 30 2.20 -11.96 -12.94
CA VAL A 30 3.35 -11.51 -12.14
C VAL A 30 4.49 -11.03 -13.04
N VAL A 31 4.83 -11.83 -14.05
CA VAL A 31 5.94 -11.51 -14.96
C VAL A 31 5.62 -10.26 -15.78
N ARG A 32 4.40 -10.13 -16.28
CA ARG A 32 3.97 -8.93 -17.00
C ARG A 32 4.05 -7.69 -16.12
N GLU A 33 3.58 -7.77 -14.87
CA GLU A 33 3.64 -6.65 -13.93
C GLU A 33 5.08 -6.19 -13.66
N ILE A 34 5.99 -7.13 -13.40
CA ILE A 34 7.41 -6.83 -13.15
C ILE A 34 8.07 -6.22 -14.39
N ILE A 35 7.81 -6.76 -15.57
CA ILE A 35 8.36 -6.25 -16.84
C ILE A 35 7.80 -4.85 -17.13
N ASP A 36 6.49 -4.66 -16.94
CA ASP A 36 5.84 -3.37 -17.16
C ASP A 36 6.39 -2.29 -16.22
N GLU A 37 6.62 -2.64 -14.94
CA GLU A 37 7.25 -1.75 -13.95
C GLU A 37 8.71 -1.46 -14.31
N HIS A 38 9.49 -2.47 -14.67
CA HIS A 38 10.91 -2.33 -14.99
C HIS A 38 11.15 -1.47 -16.24
N PHE A 39 10.33 -1.65 -17.28
CA PHE A 39 10.44 -0.88 -18.52
C PHE A 39 9.56 0.38 -18.53
N GLY A 40 8.76 0.62 -17.48
CA GLY A 40 7.86 1.78 -17.39
C GLY A 40 6.80 1.83 -18.49
N VAL A 41 6.40 0.68 -19.04
CA VAL A 41 5.53 0.60 -20.22
C VAL A 41 4.07 0.88 -19.89
N THR A 42 3.67 0.65 -18.62
CA THR A 42 2.30 0.91 -18.17
C THR A 42 2.20 2.27 -17.48
N SER A 43 1.82 3.30 -18.24
CA SER A 43 1.41 4.62 -17.76
C SER A 43 -0.02 4.65 -17.19
N CYS A 44 -0.69 3.50 -17.04
CA CYS A 44 -2.12 3.42 -16.73
C CYS A 44 -2.48 2.82 -15.35
N ARG A 45 -1.51 2.52 -14.47
CA ARG A 45 -1.83 2.31 -13.05
C ARG A 45 -1.77 3.67 -12.35
N PRO A 46 -2.84 4.10 -11.64
CA PRO A 46 -2.72 5.25 -10.76
C PRO A 46 -1.57 4.95 -9.79
N ARG A 47 -0.55 5.80 -9.80
CA ARG A 47 0.55 5.73 -8.84
C ARG A 47 -0.05 5.66 -7.45
N GLU A 48 0.19 4.58 -6.70
CA GLU A 48 -0.22 4.51 -5.30
C GLU A 48 0.52 5.63 -4.55
N ILE A 49 -0.21 6.70 -4.25
CA ILE A 49 0.27 7.79 -3.43
C ILE A 49 0.16 7.32 -1.97
N PRO A 50 1.28 7.19 -1.23
CA PRO A 50 1.27 6.65 0.14
C PRO A 50 0.49 7.54 1.12
N PHE A 51 0.06 8.72 0.67
CA PHE A 51 -0.68 9.72 1.43
C PHE A 51 -2.16 9.84 1.01
N ALA A 52 -2.68 8.98 0.12
CA ALA A 52 -4.08 9.05 -0.35
C ALA A 52 -5.16 8.96 0.76
N ALA A 53 -4.77 8.63 2.00
CA ALA A 53 -5.64 8.61 3.17
C ALA A 53 -5.02 9.26 4.43
N VAL A 54 -3.88 9.95 4.30
CA VAL A 54 -3.24 10.66 5.42
C VAL A 54 -4.04 11.95 5.66
N GLY A 55 -5.07 11.86 6.50
CA GLY A 55 -6.04 12.93 6.75
C GLY A 55 -7.50 12.52 6.63
N ALA A 56 -7.79 11.26 6.26
CA ALA A 56 -9.14 10.71 6.28
C ALA A 56 -9.59 10.44 7.73
N SER A 57 -9.75 11.49 8.51
CA SER A 57 -10.52 11.41 9.74
C SER A 57 -11.99 11.26 9.38
N ARG A 58 -12.71 10.32 10.00
CA ARG A 58 -14.13 10.06 9.73
C ARG A 58 -15.05 11.16 10.26
N THR A 59 -14.49 12.29 10.69
CA THR A 59 -15.17 13.42 11.30
C THR A 59 -14.71 14.68 10.59
N GLY A 60 -15.61 15.31 9.83
CA GLY A 60 -15.25 16.41 8.92
C GLY A 60 -14.89 17.75 9.58
N ASP A 61 -15.12 17.89 10.89
CA ASP A 61 -14.97 19.14 11.65
C ASP A 61 -13.67 19.21 12.48
N ILE A 62 -12.78 18.20 12.42
CA ILE A 62 -11.57 18.16 13.26
C ILE A 62 -10.66 19.38 13.04
N SER A 63 -10.60 19.90 11.80
CA SER A 63 -9.77 21.08 11.51
C SER A 63 -10.32 22.36 12.16
N GLU A 64 -11.64 22.48 12.27
CA GLU A 64 -12.30 23.64 12.86
C GLU A 64 -12.30 23.57 14.39
N ARG A 65 -12.30 22.36 14.94
CA ARG A 65 -12.39 22.08 16.38
C ARG A 65 -11.09 21.60 16.99
N PHE A 66 -9.98 21.81 16.29
CA PHE A 66 -8.67 21.31 16.69
C PHE A 66 -8.32 21.70 18.13
N ASP A 67 -8.50 22.97 18.50
CA ASP A 67 -8.18 23.48 19.83
C ASP A 67 -9.08 22.88 20.92
N GLU A 68 -10.38 22.70 20.65
CA GLU A 68 -11.31 22.06 21.59
C GLU A 68 -10.96 20.58 21.83
N ILE A 69 -10.65 19.86 20.76
CA ILE A 69 -10.30 18.44 20.83
C ILE A 69 -8.99 18.28 21.60
N LEU A 70 -7.97 19.10 21.28
CA LEU A 70 -6.69 19.05 21.95
C LEU A 70 -6.81 19.39 23.43
N ALA A 71 -7.59 20.43 23.77
CA ALA A 71 -7.83 20.81 25.16
C ALA A 71 -8.48 19.68 25.98
N ARG A 72 -9.47 18.99 25.40
CA ARG A 72 -10.13 17.84 26.04
C ARG A 72 -9.17 16.66 26.19
N GLU A 73 -8.53 16.23 25.10
CA GLU A 73 -7.68 15.04 25.12
C GLU A 73 -6.42 15.23 25.98
N TRP A 74 -5.86 16.44 26.02
CA TRP A 74 -4.74 16.75 26.92
C TRP A 74 -5.17 16.84 28.38
N ALA A 75 -6.34 17.41 28.69
CA ALA A 75 -6.86 17.43 30.06
C ALA A 75 -7.09 16.00 30.57
N ASP A 76 -7.74 15.16 29.77
CA ASP A 76 -7.97 13.74 30.08
C ASP A 76 -6.64 13.00 30.29
N ALA A 77 -5.62 13.27 29.48
CA ALA A 77 -4.30 12.65 29.62
C ALA A 77 -3.57 13.09 30.91
N ILE A 78 -3.66 14.37 31.28
CA ILE A 78 -3.05 14.92 32.49
C ILE A 78 -3.74 14.37 33.74
N ASP A 79 -5.06 14.27 33.74
CA ASP A 79 -5.81 13.73 34.88
C ASP A 79 -5.50 12.23 35.08
N ASN A 80 -5.40 11.45 33.99
CA ASN A 80 -4.99 10.04 34.06
C ASN A 80 -3.55 9.84 34.56
N ASP A 81 -2.64 10.79 34.32
CA ASP A 81 -1.26 10.72 34.84
C ASP A 81 -1.19 11.11 36.33
N ARG A 82 -2.13 11.95 36.80
CA ARG A 82 -2.21 12.40 38.20
C ARG A 82 -2.81 11.35 39.14
N ASP A 83 -3.65 10.46 38.62
CA ASP A 83 -4.30 9.38 39.37
C ASP A 83 -3.47 8.07 39.42
N ARG A 84 -2.21 8.10 38.98
CA ARG A 84 -1.27 6.96 38.97
C ARG A 84 -0.13 7.12 39.97
#